data_AF-A0A522VWB3-F1
#
_entry.id   AF-A0A522VWB3-F1
#
_cell.length_a   1.000
_cell.length_b   1.000
_cell.length_c   1.000
_cell.angle_alpha   90.00
_cell.angle_beta   90.00
_cell.angle_gamma   90.00
#
_symmetry.space_group_name_H-M   'P 1'
#
loop_
_entity.id
_entity.type
_entity.pdbx_description
1 polymer ?
#
loop_
_entity_poly.entity_id
_entity_poly.type
_entity_poly.pdbx_seq_one_letter_code
_entity_poly.pdbx_strand_id
1 'polypeptide(L)'
;MPDRSFLDWPFFEPRHRALAGQLDEFARRELAGLAHGVGDDAALDAACREIVRRLGAAGHLNPCCVPEPDGRFDVRSLALYRETLARHEGLFDFCFAMQGLGTG
;
A
#
# COMPACT_ATOMS: atom_id res chain seq x y z
N MET A 1 14.25 5.47 -11.99
CA MET A 1 13.41 4.49 -11.26
C MET A 1 14.30 3.82 -10.24
N PRO A 2 13.84 3.60 -9.00
CA PRO A 2 14.58 2.79 -8.05
C PRO A 2 14.70 1.34 -8.56
N ASP A 3 15.72 0.64 -8.07
CA ASP A 3 15.98 -0.75 -8.47
C ASP A 3 14.79 -1.66 -8.11
N ARG A 4 14.37 -2.48 -9.08
CA ARG A 4 13.30 -3.48 -8.93
C ARG A 4 13.79 -4.91 -9.21
N SER A 5 15.09 -5.09 -9.43
CA SER A 5 15.71 -6.39 -9.72
C SER A 5 15.50 -7.42 -8.61
N PHE A 6 15.28 -6.96 -7.37
CA PHE A 6 14.94 -7.80 -6.24
C PHE A 6 13.63 -8.58 -6.42
N LEU A 7 12.71 -8.11 -7.27
CA LEU A 7 11.49 -8.83 -7.61
C LEU A 7 11.80 -10.14 -8.36
N ASP A 8 12.96 -10.25 -9.02
CA ASP A 8 13.39 -11.46 -9.74
C ASP A 8 14.09 -12.49 -8.85
N TRP A 9 14.32 -12.17 -7.57
CA TRP A 9 14.87 -13.13 -6.61
C TRP A 9 13.96 -14.33 -6.39
N PRO A 10 14.50 -15.50 -5.99
CA PRO A 10 13.74 -16.75 -5.83
C PRO A 10 12.74 -16.73 -4.64
N PHE A 11 12.61 -15.61 -3.93
CA PHE A 11 11.64 -15.43 -2.86
C PHE A 11 10.26 -14.95 -3.35
N PHE A 12 10.21 -14.33 -4.54
CA PHE A 12 8.99 -13.76 -5.11
C PHE A 12 8.43 -14.61 -6.25
N GLU A 13 7.11 -14.77 -6.24
CA GLU A 13 6.33 -15.47 -7.25
C GLU A 13 5.84 -14.46 -8.31
N PRO A 14 5.40 -14.91 -9.50
CA PRO A 14 4.87 -14.02 -10.54
C PRO A 14 3.75 -13.07 -10.06
N ARG A 15 2.90 -13.54 -9.15
CA ARG A 15 1.84 -12.70 -8.52
C ARG A 15 2.39 -11.52 -7.73
N HIS A 16 3.55 -11.67 -7.07
CA HIS A 16 4.18 -10.59 -6.32
C HIS A 16 4.74 -9.51 -7.25
N ARG A 17 5.32 -9.92 -8.40
CA ARG A 17 5.80 -8.98 -9.42
C ARG A 17 4.65 -8.19 -10.04
N ALA A 18 3.57 -8.88 -10.38
CA ALA A 18 2.35 -8.27 -10.91
C ALA A 18 1.76 -7.27 -9.90
N LEU A 19 1.66 -7.67 -8.62
CA LEU A 19 1.21 -6.81 -7.54
C LEU A 19 2.02 -5.51 -7.45
N ALA A 20 3.36 -5.62 -7.42
CA ALA A 20 4.22 -4.43 -7.33
C ALA A 20 4.05 -3.50 -8.54
N GLY A 21 3.78 -4.04 -9.74
CA GLY A 21 3.46 -3.24 -10.92
C GLY A 21 2.11 -2.53 -10.82
N GLN A 22 1.06 -3.28 -10.49
CA GLN A 22 -0.30 -2.77 -10.37
C GLN A 22 -0.42 -1.70 -9.28
N LEU A 23 0.21 -1.91 -8.14
CA LEU A 23 0.19 -0.97 -7.03
C LEU A 23 0.98 0.31 -7.34
N ASP A 24 2.10 0.21 -8.05
CA ASP A 24 2.86 1.38 -8.48
C ASP A 24 2.04 2.25 -9.45
N GLU A 25 1.36 1.63 -10.41
CA GLU A 25 0.47 2.35 -11.32
C GLU A 25 -0.71 2.99 -10.57
N PHE A 26 -1.35 2.24 -9.66
CA PHE A 26 -2.44 2.73 -8.84
C PHE A 26 -2.02 3.95 -8.02
N ALA A 27 -0.90 3.88 -7.30
CA ALA A 27 -0.43 4.99 -6.47
C ALA A 27 -0.16 6.26 -7.30
N ARG A 28 0.45 6.12 -8.48
CA ARG A 28 0.71 7.25 -9.39
C ARG A 28 -0.58 7.89 -9.92
N ARG A 29 -1.61 7.08 -10.20
CA ARG A 29 -2.84 7.55 -10.82
C ARG A 29 -3.85 8.07 -9.82
N GLU A 30 -4.04 7.33 -8.73
CA GLU A 30 -5.16 7.49 -7.82
C GLU A 30 -4.76 8.16 -6.50
N LEU A 31 -3.48 8.13 -6.11
CA LEU A 31 -3.05 8.72 -4.82
C LEU A 31 -2.16 9.98 -4.99
N ALA A 32 -1.56 10.17 -6.15
CA ALA A 32 -0.65 11.29 -6.39
C ALA A 32 -1.27 12.64 -6.01
N GLY A 33 -0.51 13.45 -5.29
CA GLY A 33 -0.93 14.78 -4.84
C GLY A 33 -1.79 14.80 -3.57
N LEU A 34 -2.34 13.67 -3.10
CA LEU A 34 -3.20 13.67 -1.90
C LEU A 34 -2.46 14.02 -0.60
N ALA A 35 -1.15 13.81 -0.56
CA ALA A 35 -0.30 14.19 0.57
C ALA A 35 0.38 15.57 0.39
N HIS A 36 0.20 16.24 -0.77
CA HIS A 36 0.86 17.52 -1.04
C HIS A 36 0.11 18.66 -0.33
N GLY A 37 0.86 19.55 0.33
CA GLY A 37 0.29 20.78 0.90
C GLY A 37 -0.56 20.57 2.15
N VAL A 38 -0.40 19.44 2.84
CA VAL A 38 -0.99 19.22 4.17
C VAL A 38 -0.35 20.20 5.15
N GLY A 39 -1.08 21.28 5.47
CA GLY A 39 -0.55 22.41 6.25
C GLY A 39 -0.94 22.40 7.74
N ASP A 40 -1.96 21.62 8.11
CA ASP A 40 -2.44 21.47 9.49
C ASP A 40 -3.02 20.06 9.75
N ASP A 41 -3.35 19.78 11.00
CA ASP A 41 -3.84 18.47 11.44
C ASP A 41 -5.20 18.12 10.79
N ALA A 42 -6.06 19.10 10.55
CA ALA A 42 -7.36 18.85 9.93
C ALA A 42 -7.23 18.44 8.45
N ALA A 43 -6.31 19.09 7.72
CA ALA A 43 -5.95 18.71 6.36
C ALA A 43 -5.30 17.33 6.32
N LEU A 44 -4.47 16.99 7.31
CA LEU A 44 -3.84 15.67 7.44
C LEU A 44 -4.89 14.57 7.63
N ASP A 45 -5.84 14.78 8.53
CA ASP A 45 -6.95 13.86 8.77
C ASP A 45 -7.80 13.65 7.51
N ALA A 46 -8.10 14.74 6.79
CA ALA A 46 -8.86 14.67 5.54
C ALA A 46 -8.10 13.87 4.47
N ALA A 47 -6.80 14.10 4.33
CA ALA A 47 -5.95 13.35 3.41
C ALA A 47 -5.92 11.85 3.76
N CYS A 48 -5.70 11.51 5.04
CA CYS A 48 -5.72 10.12 5.51
C CYS A 48 -7.02 9.40 5.18
N ARG A 49 -8.17 10.03 5.46
CA ARG A 49 -9.48 9.46 5.15
C ARG A 49 -9.65 9.20 3.65
N GLU A 50 -9.25 10.14 2.82
CA GLU A 50 -9.36 10.00 1.36
C GLU A 50 -8.44 8.90 0.82
N ILE A 51 -7.20 8.81 1.33
CA ILE A 51 -6.25 7.75 0.97
C ILE A 51 -6.82 6.37 1.33
N VAL A 52 -7.27 6.18 2.58
CA VAL A 52 -7.87 4.92 3.04
C VAL A 52 -9.11 4.57 2.21
N ARG A 53 -9.96 5.56 1.89
CA ARG A 53 -11.13 5.37 1.04
C ARG A 53 -10.75 4.86 -0.35
N ARG A 54 -9.74 5.45 -1.00
CA ARG A 54 -9.28 5.02 -2.34
C ARG A 54 -8.62 3.64 -2.31
N LEU A 55 -7.78 3.37 -1.32
CA LEU A 55 -7.19 2.05 -1.12
C LEU A 55 -8.27 0.98 -0.92
N GLY A 56 -9.27 1.26 -0.08
CA GLY A 56 -10.39 0.36 0.18
C GLY A 56 -11.25 0.11 -1.05
N ALA A 57 -11.62 1.17 -1.79
CA ALA A 57 -12.41 1.06 -3.01
C ALA A 57 -11.72 0.23 -4.11
N ALA A 58 -10.39 0.27 -4.17
CA ALA A 58 -9.58 -0.53 -5.09
C ALA A 58 -9.27 -1.95 -4.58
N GLY A 59 -9.73 -2.31 -3.37
CA GLY A 59 -9.45 -3.61 -2.76
C GLY A 59 -8.03 -3.77 -2.22
N HIS A 60 -7.22 -2.70 -2.19
CA HIS A 60 -5.85 -2.73 -1.72
C HIS A 60 -5.71 -2.92 -0.20
N LEU A 61 -6.80 -2.81 0.58
CA LEU A 61 -6.77 -3.05 2.04
C LEU A 61 -6.98 -4.53 2.41
N ASN A 62 -7.56 -5.34 1.52
CA ASN A 62 -7.85 -6.74 1.81
C ASN A 62 -6.61 -7.54 2.25
N PRO A 63 -5.43 -7.41 1.59
CA PRO A 63 -4.26 -8.21 1.96
C PRO A 63 -3.75 -7.99 3.38
N CYS A 64 -4.00 -6.82 3.99
CA CYS A 64 -3.57 -6.53 5.36
C CYS A 64 -4.65 -6.75 6.42
N CYS A 65 -5.92 -6.88 6.02
CA CYS A 65 -7.05 -6.99 6.95
C CYS A 65 -7.66 -8.40 6.98
N VAL A 66 -7.49 -9.19 5.92
CA VAL A 66 -8.09 -10.52 5.78
C VAL A 66 -6.98 -11.54 5.54
N PRO A 67 -6.75 -12.50 6.45
CA PRO A 67 -5.78 -13.56 6.21
C PRO A 67 -6.25 -14.48 5.09
N GLU A 68 -5.31 -15.22 4.50
CA GLU A 68 -5.59 -16.31 3.56
C GLU A 68 -6.43 -17.40 4.24
N PRO A 69 -7.05 -18.33 3.48
CA PRO A 69 -7.90 -19.39 4.05
C PRO A 69 -7.25 -20.27 5.12
N ASP A 70 -5.92 -20.35 5.14
CA ASP A 70 -5.13 -21.06 6.15
C ASP A 70 -4.86 -20.23 7.42
N GLY A 71 -5.42 -19.03 7.51
CA GLY A 71 -5.27 -18.09 8.63
C GLY A 71 -3.97 -17.28 8.60
N ARG A 72 -3.16 -17.36 7.54
CA ARG A 72 -1.88 -16.66 7.45
C ARG A 72 -1.95 -15.46 6.53
N PHE A 73 -1.14 -14.45 6.82
CA PHE A 73 -0.91 -13.35 5.89
C PHE A 73 0.27 -13.67 4.97
N ASP A 74 0.14 -13.29 3.69
CA ASP A 74 1.30 -13.29 2.79
C ASP A 74 2.18 -12.06 3.07
N VAL A 75 3.12 -12.25 3.99
CA VAL A 75 4.04 -11.20 4.45
C VAL A 75 4.91 -10.61 3.32
N ARG A 76 5.10 -11.35 2.21
CA ARG A 76 5.85 -10.83 1.04
C ARG A 76 5.03 -9.81 0.28
N SER A 77 3.74 -10.09 0.05
CA SER A 77 2.81 -9.09 -0.49
C SER A 77 2.70 -7.88 0.42
N LEU A 78 2.58 -8.07 1.73
CA LEU A 78 2.54 -6.94 2.69
C LEU A 78 3.80 -6.09 2.64
N ALA A 79 4.99 -6.70 2.58
CA ALA A 79 6.25 -5.97 2.44
C ALA A 79 6.27 -5.14 1.14
N LEU A 80 5.82 -5.72 0.01
CA LEU A 80 5.74 -5.01 -1.26
C LEU A 80 4.73 -3.86 -1.26
N TYR A 81 3.60 -4.02 -0.56
CA TYR A 81 2.63 -2.94 -0.38
C TYR A 81 3.28 -1.76 0.34
N ARG A 82 3.86 -2.02 1.51
CA ARG A 82 4.49 -1.00 2.35
C ARG A 82 5.64 -0.30 1.63
N GLU A 83 6.52 -1.07 1.00
CA GLU A 83 7.65 -0.54 0.23
C GLU A 83 7.18 0.33 -0.94
N THR A 84 6.21 -0.15 -1.72
CA THR A 84 5.73 0.57 -2.91
C THR A 84 5.01 1.86 -2.52
N LEU A 85 4.13 1.82 -1.52
CA LEU A 85 3.41 3.00 -1.06
C LEU A 85 4.36 4.04 -0.45
N ALA A 86 5.29 3.63 0.42
CA ALA A 86 6.26 4.52 1.04
C ALA A 86 7.20 5.20 0.04
N ARG A 87 7.49 4.54 -1.09
CA ARG A 87 8.29 5.11 -2.19
C ARG A 87 7.58 6.27 -2.88
N HIS A 88 6.24 6.25 -2.93
CA HIS A 88 5.45 7.37 -3.45
C HIS A 88 5.32 8.46 -2.38
N GLU A 89 4.78 8.13 -1.21
CA GLU A 89 4.67 9.02 -0.05
C GLU A 89 4.57 8.21 1.25
N GLY A 90 5.28 8.64 2.29
CA GLY A 90 5.23 7.97 3.60
C GLY A 90 3.83 7.91 4.21
N LEU A 91 2.98 8.90 3.92
CA LEU A 91 1.59 8.93 4.39
C LEU A 91 0.74 7.79 3.79
N PHE A 92 1.04 7.36 2.56
CA PHE A 92 0.32 6.24 1.94
C PHE A 92 0.62 4.91 2.63
N ASP A 93 1.90 4.66 2.97
CA ASP A 93 2.29 3.50 3.79
C ASP A 93 1.66 3.58 5.18
N PHE A 94 1.69 4.75 5.83
CA PHE A 94 1.04 4.95 7.12
C PHE A 94 -0.44 4.56 7.08
N CYS A 95 -1.20 5.10 6.13
CA CYS A 95 -2.63 4.79 6.01
C CYS A 95 -2.90 3.30 5.81
N PHE A 96 -2.12 2.62 4.97
CA PHE A 96 -2.23 1.19 4.73
C PHE A 96 -1.87 0.35 5.97
N ALA A 97 -0.71 0.61 6.58
CA ALA A 97 -0.21 -0.15 7.72
C ALA A 97 -1.14 -0.06 8.93
N MET A 98 -1.75 1.12 9.16
CA MET A 98 -2.71 1.30 10.25
C MET A 98 -3.98 0.46 10.09
N GLN A 99 -4.40 0.12 8.86
CA GLN A 99 -5.55 -0.77 8.68
C GLN A 99 -5.23 -2.20 9.12
N GLY A 100 -4.06 -2.72 8.77
CA GLY A 100 -3.65 -4.06 9.19
C GLY A 100 -3.36 -4.16 10.70
N LEU A 101 -2.75 -3.13 11.30
CA LEU A 101 -2.51 -3.09 12.74
C LEU A 101 -3.82 -3.02 13.55
N GLY A 102 -4.83 -2.30 13.05
CA GLY A 102 -6.10 -2.12 13.75
C GLY A 102 -7.06 -3.30 13.66
N THR A 103 -6.80 -4.30 12.82
CA THR A 103 -7.65 -5.50 12.68
C THR A 103 -7.35 -6.63 13.66
N GLY A 104 -6.35 -6.45 14.53
CA GLY A 104 -5.94 -7.42 15.56
C GLY A 104 -6.44 -7.06 16.96
#